data_AF-F9TDI2-F1
#
_entry.id   AF-F9TDI2-F1
#
_cell.length_a   1.000
_cell.length_b   1.000
_cell.length_c   1.000
_cell.angle_alpha   90.00
_cell.angle_beta   90.00
_cell.angle_gamma   90.00
#
_symmetry.space_group_name_H-M   'P 1'
#
loop_
_entity.id
_entity.type
_entity.pdbx_description
1 polymer ?
#
loop_
_entity_poly.entity_id
_entity_poly.type
_entity_poly.pdbx_seq_one_letter_code
_entity_poly.pdbx_strand_id
1 'polypeptide(L)'
;MDKDILDRLLAVLAGQAKASDEDRRNLLRVATMCGVAGLYEHYKEDVLAKFSIEQLQEIVDTTEPFRGFTVEHIFHTALYA
;
A
#
# COMPACT_ATOMS: atom_id res chain seq x y z
N MET A 1 0.17 -4.33 10.35
CA MET A 1 -0.83 -3.24 10.43
C MET A 1 -1.89 -3.62 11.46
N ASP A 2 -2.43 -2.67 12.22
CA ASP A 2 -3.58 -2.92 13.11
C ASP A 2 -4.80 -3.37 12.28
N LYS A 3 -5.56 -4.34 12.79
CA LYS A 3 -6.73 -4.90 12.08
C LYS A 3 -7.81 -3.85 11.83
N ASP A 4 -8.05 -2.96 12.80
CA ASP A 4 -9.09 -1.93 12.67
C ASP A 4 -8.70 -0.92 11.59
N ILE A 5 -7.40 -0.61 11.47
CA ILE A 5 -6.88 0.24 10.38
C ILE A 5 -7.06 -0.47 9.05
N LEU A 6 -6.66 -1.75 8.95
CA LEU A 6 -6.78 -2.53 7.72
C LEU A 6 -8.22 -2.56 7.20
N ASP A 7 -9.18 -2.92 8.07
CA ASP A 7 -10.59 -3.04 7.70
C ASP A 7 -11.16 -1.70 7.22
N ARG A 8 -10.77 -0.57 7.85
CA ARG A 8 -11.15 0.78 7.39
C ARG A 8 -10.58 1.10 6.02
N LEU A 9 -9.29 0.84 5.78
CA LEU A 9 -8.66 1.15 4.49
C LEU A 9 -9.28 0.32 3.35
N LEU A 10 -9.59 -0.95 3.59
CA LEU A 10 -10.27 -1.81 2.62
C LEU A 10 -11.69 -1.31 2.31
N ALA A 11 -12.44 -0.86 3.33
CA ALA A 11 -13.77 -0.29 3.13
C ALA A 11 -13.72 1.00 2.29
N VAL A 12 -12.73 1.87 2.53
CA VAL A 12 -12.49 3.07 1.71
C VAL A 12 -12.17 2.70 0.27
N LEU A 13 -11.26 1.75 0.05
CA LEU A 13 -10.87 1.29 -1.30
C LEU A 13 -12.02 0.62 -2.07
N ALA A 14 -12.94 -0.03 -1.36
CA ALA A 14 -14.14 -0.62 -1.93
C ALA A 14 -15.27 0.42 -2.17
N GLY A 15 -15.06 1.69 -1.83
CA GLY A 15 -16.08 2.75 -1.94
C GLY A 15 -17.21 2.64 -0.92
N GLN A 16 -17.01 1.87 0.14
CA GLN A 16 -18.00 1.63 1.20
C GLN A 16 -17.89 2.63 2.36
N ALA A 17 -16.79 3.38 2.44
CA ALA A 17 -16.54 4.40 3.44
C ALA A 17 -15.86 5.63 2.82
N LYS A 18 -16.06 6.81 3.44
CA LYS A 18 -15.30 8.03 3.07
C LYS A 18 -13.94 8.02 3.76
N ALA A 19 -12.91 8.47 3.05
CA ALA A 19 -11.56 8.55 3.61
C ALA A 19 -11.43 9.72 4.60
N SER A 20 -10.95 9.45 5.81
CA SER A 20 -10.42 10.50 6.68
C SER A 20 -9.03 10.95 6.21
N ASP A 21 -8.54 12.10 6.70
CA ASP A 21 -7.18 12.55 6.39
C ASP A 21 -6.10 11.54 6.83
N GLU A 22 -6.37 10.79 7.90
CA GLU A 22 -5.49 9.72 8.35
C GLU A 22 -5.50 8.53 7.37
N ASP A 23 -6.69 8.11 6.93
CA ASP A 23 -6.81 7.02 5.97
C ASP A 23 -6.15 7.39 4.64
N ARG A 24 -6.29 8.64 4.17
CA ARG A 24 -5.57 9.13 2.97
C ARG A 24 -4.06 8.99 3.11
N ARG A 25 -3.49 9.41 4.25
CA ARG A 25 -2.03 9.26 4.50
C ARG A 25 -1.62 7.80 4.54
N ASN A 26 -2.41 6.94 5.16
CA ASN A 26 -2.14 5.51 5.23
C ASN A 26 -2.22 4.87 3.83
N LEU A 27 -3.21 5.24 3.01
CA LEU A 27 -3.33 4.78 1.62
C LEU A 27 -2.15 5.24 0.76
N LEU A 28 -1.64 6.46 0.94
CA LEU A 28 -0.43 6.92 0.25
C LEU A 28 0.80 6.08 0.62
N ARG A 29 0.93 5.72 1.91
CA ARG A 29 2.01 4.83 2.38
C ARG A 29 1.88 3.44 1.77
N VAL A 30 0.68 2.86 1.79
CA VAL A 30 0.39 1.56 1.17
C VAL A 30 0.69 1.59 -0.33
N ALA A 31 0.22 2.61 -1.06
CA ALA A 31 0.48 2.77 -2.50
C ALA A 31 1.98 2.83 -2.80
N THR A 32 2.75 3.54 -1.98
CA THR A 32 4.21 3.61 -2.10
C THR A 32 4.85 2.24 -1.91
N MET A 33 4.44 1.50 -0.88
CA MET A 33 4.96 0.16 -0.59
C MET A 33 4.58 -0.84 -1.69
N CYS A 34 3.35 -0.82 -2.20
CA CYS A 34 2.93 -1.61 -3.35
C CYS A 34 3.77 -1.25 -4.60
N GLY A 35 4.11 0.03 -4.78
CA GLY A 35 5.03 0.47 -5.82
C GLY A 35 6.41 -0.15 -5.69
N VAL A 36 6.99 -0.20 -4.47
CA VAL A 36 8.28 -0.87 -4.24
C VAL A 36 8.20 -2.37 -4.54
N ALA A 37 7.12 -3.05 -4.14
CA ALA A 37 6.91 -4.45 -4.46
C ALA A 37 6.86 -4.68 -5.99
N GLY A 38 6.16 -3.82 -6.74
CA GLY A 38 6.17 -3.88 -8.20
C GLY A 38 7.52 -3.57 -8.83
N LEU A 39 8.28 -2.62 -8.27
CA LEU A 39 9.65 -2.33 -8.73
C LEU A 39 10.58 -3.53 -8.55
N TYR A 40 10.38 -4.36 -7.52
CA TYR A 40 11.21 -5.54 -7.30
C TYR A 40 11.13 -6.55 -8.47
N GLU A 41 10.00 -6.63 -9.16
CA GLU A 41 9.81 -7.53 -10.31
C GLU A 41 10.67 -7.13 -11.53
N HIS A 42 10.89 -5.84 -11.71
CA HIS A 42 11.56 -5.28 -12.90
C HIS A 42 12.98 -4.77 -12.61
N TYR A 43 13.26 -4.37 -11.37
CA TYR A 43 14.46 -3.66 -10.93
C TYR A 43 15.02 -4.27 -9.64
N LYS A 44 15.08 -5.60 -9.58
CA LYS A 44 15.48 -6.36 -8.39
C LYS A 44 16.79 -5.88 -7.76
N GLU A 45 17.84 -5.66 -8.56
CA GLU A 45 19.15 -5.24 -8.06
C GLU A 45 19.09 -3.85 -7.39
N ASP A 46 18.37 -2.90 -8.00
CA ASP A 46 18.19 -1.56 -7.45
C ASP A 46 17.39 -1.57 -6.14
N VAL A 47 16.38 -2.43 -6.05
CA VAL A 47 15.58 -2.59 -4.83
C VAL A 47 16.41 -3.23 -3.71
N LEU A 48 17.14 -4.32 -4.02
CA LEU A 48 18.02 -4.97 -3.04
C LEU A 48 19.20 -4.09 -2.60
N ALA A 49 19.62 -3.12 -3.41
CA ALA A 49 20.64 -2.14 -3.05
C ALA A 49 20.12 -1.05 -2.09
N LYS A 50 18.80 -0.83 -2.04
CA LYS A 50 18.17 0.26 -1.26
C LYS A 50 17.46 -0.20 0.00
N PHE A 51 16.96 -1.43 0.03
CA PHE A 51 16.15 -1.95 1.13
C PHE A 51 16.79 -3.20 1.74
N SER A 52 16.77 -3.28 3.06
CA SER A 52 17.14 -4.52 3.76
C SER A 52 16.07 -5.60 3.56
N ILE A 53 16.44 -6.86 3.82
CA ILE A 53 15.50 -7.99 3.73
C ILE A 53 14.31 -7.78 4.69
N GLU A 54 14.56 -7.26 5.89
CA GLU A 54 13.52 -6.98 6.89
C GLU A 54 12.54 -5.92 6.39
N GLN A 55 13.04 -4.87 5.73
CA GLN A 55 12.19 -3.83 5.12
C GLN A 55 11.35 -4.39 3.97
N LEU A 56 11.92 -5.27 3.14
CA LEU A 56 11.19 -5.93 2.07
C LEU A 56 10.11 -6.86 2.61
N GLN A 57 10.39 -7.58 3.70
CA GLN A 57 9.38 -8.40 4.39
C GLN A 57 8.24 -7.54 4.93
N GLU A 58 8.55 -6.41 5.58
CA GLU A 58 7.54 -5.47 6.06
C GLU A 58 6.67 -4.92 4.91
N ILE A 59 7.29 -4.62 3.75
CA ILE A 59 6.59 -4.20 2.54
C ILE A 59 5.61 -5.28 2.09
N VAL A 60 6.06 -6.54 1.97
CA VAL A 60 5.20 -7.66 1.54
C VAL A 60 4.06 -7.86 2.53
N ASP A 61 4.34 -7.96 3.83
CA ASP A 61 3.33 -8.23 4.86
C ASP A 61 2.28 -7.11 4.94
N THR A 62 2.70 -5.86 4.73
CA THR A 62 1.79 -4.71 4.74
C THR A 62 0.94 -4.63 3.48
N THR A 63 1.47 -5.05 2.32
CA THR A 63 0.81 -4.86 1.03
C THR A 63 -0.03 -6.06 0.59
N GLU A 64 0.24 -7.26 1.12
CA GLU A 64 -0.51 -8.49 0.77
C GLU A 64 -2.04 -8.36 0.90
N PRO A 65 -2.60 -7.73 1.96
CA PRO A 65 -4.05 -7.55 2.07
C PRO A 65 -4.66 -6.69 0.96
N PHE A 66 -3.84 -5.86 0.29
CA PHE A 66 -4.26 -4.92 -0.75
C PHE A 66 -4.04 -5.44 -2.16
N ARG A 67 -3.57 -6.68 -2.34
CA ARG A 67 -3.27 -7.29 -3.65
C ARG A 67 -4.43 -7.27 -4.66
N GLY A 68 -5.67 -7.11 -4.19
CA GLY A 68 -6.86 -6.97 -5.04
C GLY A 68 -7.03 -5.58 -5.68
N PHE A 69 -6.19 -4.60 -5.33
CA PHE A 69 -6.25 -3.24 -5.83
C PHE A 69 -4.95 -2.87 -6.55
N THR A 70 -5.07 -2.13 -7.64
CA THR A 70 -3.88 -1.59 -8.33
C THR A 70 -3.27 -0.43 -7.54
N VAL A 71 -1.97 -0.21 -7.69
CA VAL A 71 -1.28 0.95 -7.09
C VAL A 71 -1.97 2.26 -7.48
N GLU A 72 -2.37 2.38 -8.74
CA GLU A 72 -3.10 3.54 -9.27
C GLU A 72 -4.44 3.75 -8.54
N HIS A 73 -5.22 2.67 -8.32
CA HIS A 73 -6.48 2.76 -7.58
C HIS A 73 -6.27 3.23 -6.15
N ILE A 74 -5.29 2.66 -5.45
CA ILE A 74 -4.98 3.03 -4.06
C ILE A 74 -4.55 4.51 -3.99
N PHE A 75 -3.67 4.93 -4.90
CA PHE A 75 -3.19 6.30 -4.98
C PHE A 75 -4.30 7.31 -5.32
N HIS A 76 -5.13 6.99 -6.32
CA HIS A 76 -6.27 7.83 -6.70
C HIS A 76 -7.28 7.94 -5.56
N THR A 77 -7.61 6.83 -4.89
CA THR A 77 -8.50 6.83 -3.73
C THR A 77 -7.96 7.73 -2.61
N ALA A 78 -6.65 7.66 -2.34
CA ALA A 78 -6.02 8.50 -1.32
C ALA A 78 -6.15 10.00 -1.63
N LEU A 79 -6.06 10.40 -2.90
CA LEU A 79 -6.12 11.79 -3.32
C LEU A 79 -7.55 12.33 -3.45
N TYR A 80 -8.51 11.50 -3.83
CA TYR A 80 -9.80 11.98 -4.34
C TYR A 80 -11.06 11.37 -3.69
N ALA A 81 -10.97 10.27 -2.94
CA ALA A 81 -12.14 9.64 -2.29
C ALA A 81 -12.60 10.35 -1.01
#